data_AF-A0A528NAG4-F1
#
_entry.id   AF-A0A528NAG4-F1
#
_cell.length_a   1.000
_cell.length_b   1.000
_cell.length_c   1.000
_cell.angle_alpha   90.00
_cell.angle_beta   90.00
_cell.angle_gamma   90.00
#
_symmetry.space_group_name_H-M   'P 1'
#
loop_
_entity.id
_entity.type
_entity.pdbx_description
1 polymer ?
#
loop_
_entity_poly.entity_id
_entity_poly.type
_entity_poly.pdbx_seq_one_letter_code
_entity_poly.pdbx_strand_id
1 'polypeptide(L)'
;MQQQESIPEISTTVASISSITSRLLSLVAEFSSIDREPREPTLDGDWLPLPDDDPQHQVGDYAGTLVDELSEALANGGWKPDPGAAPITLEETFSLGSIVHRAPVRIIARGFMEPVRRTPLVKRLPEQVVLYLIGIPGGRDFLEREQHGFGWHYHYLDARHRRSDIILCWDTRWKPPADPNNVRDQDRIRPLFQETHAEGSRDFPARPELWRDPKKESMYEACQPDLKRHISEFKCAADKAGIIWPPGKSLTPRSAVPMTASASLQRPRNKRR
;
A
#
# COMPACT_ATOMS: atom_id res chain seq x y z
N MET A 1 52.77 6.77 -4.96
CA MET A 1 51.66 6.73 -3.99
C MET A 1 50.36 6.90 -4.77
N GLN A 2 49.58 5.83 -4.91
CA GLN A 2 48.18 5.93 -5.32
C GLN A 2 47.34 5.71 -4.06
N GLN A 3 46.38 6.59 -3.81
CA GLN A 3 45.42 6.41 -2.73
C GLN A 3 44.37 5.39 -3.18
N GLN A 4 44.01 4.49 -2.28
CA GLN A 4 43.08 3.40 -2.54
C GLN A 4 41.75 3.80 -1.87
N GLU A 5 40.79 4.26 -2.66
CA GLU A 5 39.49 4.71 -2.15
C GLU A 5 38.66 3.51 -1.65
N SER A 6 38.44 3.46 -0.33
CA SER A 6 37.63 2.44 0.31
C SER A 6 36.15 2.85 0.32
N ILE A 7 35.35 2.29 -0.61
CA ILE A 7 33.88 2.42 -0.60
C ILE A 7 33.20 1.04 -0.42
N PRO A 8 33.18 0.45 0.80
CA PRO A 8 32.36 -0.74 1.08
C PRO A 8 31.21 -0.54 2.08
N GLU A 9 31.19 0.54 2.87
CA GLU A 9 30.33 0.61 4.08
C GLU A 9 28.84 0.86 3.78
N ILE A 10 28.52 1.76 2.84
CA ILE A 10 27.14 2.23 2.59
C ILE A 10 26.20 1.08 2.12
N SER A 11 26.71 0.15 1.31
CA SER A 11 25.93 -0.96 0.75
C SER A 11 25.43 -1.94 1.84
N THR A 12 26.29 -2.22 2.81
CA THR A 12 26.03 -3.18 3.89
C THR A 12 24.93 -2.67 4.84
N THR A 13 24.96 -1.37 5.15
CA THR A 13 23.97 -0.76 6.07
C THR A 13 22.57 -0.75 5.46
N VAL A 14 22.42 -0.39 4.18
CA VAL A 14 21.11 -0.40 3.50
C VAL A 14 20.52 -1.82 3.42
N ALA A 15 21.35 -2.82 3.15
CA ALA A 15 20.93 -4.23 3.17
C ALA A 15 20.46 -4.68 4.57
N SER A 16 21.15 -4.23 5.63
CA SER A 16 20.77 -4.50 7.03
C SER A 16 19.40 -3.91 7.37
N ILE A 17 19.18 -2.61 7.15
CA ILE A 17 17.91 -1.92 7.48
C ILE A 17 16.71 -2.59 6.75
N SER A 18 16.90 -2.97 5.48
CA SER A 18 15.89 -3.68 4.68
C SER A 18 15.57 -5.08 5.24
N SER A 19 16.60 -5.82 5.66
CA SER A 19 16.45 -7.14 6.29
C SER A 19 15.71 -7.07 7.63
N ILE A 20 16.11 -6.15 8.52
CA ILE A 20 15.49 -5.94 9.83
C ILE A 20 14.01 -5.51 9.66
N THR A 21 13.74 -4.56 8.75
CA THR A 21 12.35 -4.20 8.39
C THR A 21 11.54 -5.43 7.99
N SER A 22 12.09 -6.26 7.10
CA SER A 22 11.38 -7.42 6.56
C SER A 22 11.07 -8.45 7.65
N ARG A 23 11.98 -8.67 8.60
CA ARG A 23 11.76 -9.53 9.78
C ARG A 23 10.64 -8.96 10.66
N LEU A 24 10.71 -7.67 10.99
CA LEU A 24 9.74 -6.98 11.85
C LEU A 24 8.32 -6.97 11.24
N LEU A 25 8.18 -6.63 9.96
CA LEU A 25 6.87 -6.61 9.29
C LEU A 25 6.28 -8.00 9.09
N SER A 26 7.09 -9.02 8.82
CA SER A 26 6.62 -10.42 8.75
C SER A 26 6.09 -10.89 10.10
N LEU A 27 6.79 -10.59 11.20
CA LEU A 27 6.36 -10.91 12.56
C LEU A 27 5.05 -10.20 12.90
N VAL A 28 4.92 -8.90 12.60
CA VAL A 28 3.66 -8.16 12.79
C VAL A 28 2.52 -8.76 11.99
N ALA A 29 2.76 -9.17 10.73
CA ALA A 29 1.75 -9.77 9.87
C ALA A 29 1.28 -11.15 10.36
N GLU A 30 2.21 -11.99 10.82
CA GLU A 30 1.93 -13.29 11.42
C GLU A 30 0.96 -13.15 12.60
N PHE A 31 1.32 -12.35 13.61
CA PHE A 31 0.51 -12.19 14.82
C PHE A 31 -0.79 -11.40 14.59
N SER A 32 -0.83 -10.53 13.58
CA SER A 32 -2.09 -9.88 13.15
C SER A 32 -3.05 -10.82 12.41
N SER A 33 -2.59 -11.98 11.95
CA SER A 33 -3.38 -12.91 11.12
C SER A 33 -4.09 -14.04 11.89
N ILE A 34 -3.79 -14.18 13.19
CA ILE A 34 -4.30 -15.24 14.09
C ILE A 34 -5.82 -15.12 14.35
N ASP A 35 -6.46 -14.02 13.93
CA ASP A 35 -7.87 -13.65 14.19
C ASP A 35 -8.94 -14.50 13.46
N ARG A 36 -8.62 -15.73 12.98
CA ARG A 36 -9.36 -16.39 11.88
C ARG A 36 -10.22 -17.63 12.15
N GLU A 37 -10.12 -18.31 13.30
CA GLU A 37 -10.98 -19.48 13.57
C GLU A 37 -11.98 -19.22 14.71
N PRO A 38 -13.30 -19.32 14.44
CA PRO A 38 -14.31 -19.20 15.48
C PRO A 38 -14.23 -20.41 16.42
N ARG A 39 -14.00 -20.15 17.71
CA ARG A 39 -13.98 -21.20 18.74
C ARG A 39 -15.40 -21.59 19.15
N GLU A 40 -15.62 -22.88 19.34
CA GLU A 40 -16.91 -23.38 19.85
C GLU A 40 -17.18 -22.87 21.28
N PRO A 41 -18.44 -22.55 21.63
CA PRO A 41 -18.78 -22.08 22.95
C PRO A 41 -18.59 -23.18 24.00
N THR A 42 -17.84 -22.87 25.06
CA THR A 42 -17.64 -23.79 26.18
C THR A 42 -18.91 -23.75 27.03
N LEU A 43 -19.71 -24.82 26.97
CA LEU A 43 -21.04 -24.88 27.58
C LEU A 43 -21.02 -24.88 29.11
N ASP A 44 -19.98 -25.46 29.71
CA ASP A 44 -19.74 -25.51 31.14
C ASP A 44 -18.34 -24.98 31.46
N GLY A 45 -18.23 -23.94 32.29
CA GLY A 45 -16.94 -23.39 32.71
C GLY A 45 -17.07 -22.24 33.69
N ASP A 46 -16.24 -22.26 34.74
CA ASP A 46 -16.13 -21.17 35.72
C ASP A 46 -15.67 -19.85 35.08
N TRP A 47 -15.93 -18.74 35.77
CA TRP A 47 -15.52 -17.40 35.35
C TRP A 47 -14.00 -17.19 35.47
N LEU A 48 -13.23 -17.84 34.60
CA LEU A 48 -11.80 -17.64 34.49
C LEU A 48 -11.50 -16.20 34.00
N PRO A 49 -10.60 -15.47 34.68
CA PRO A 49 -10.09 -14.20 34.16
C PRO A 49 -9.32 -14.44 32.86
N LEU A 50 -9.12 -13.37 32.08
CA LEU A 50 -8.06 -13.40 31.07
C LEU A 50 -6.72 -13.65 31.79
N PRO A 51 -5.81 -14.48 31.24
CA PRO A 51 -4.47 -14.61 31.79
C PRO A 51 -3.82 -13.22 31.93
N ASP A 52 -3.23 -12.96 33.10
CA ASP A 52 -2.45 -11.74 33.34
C ASP A 52 -1.08 -11.84 32.67
N ASP A 53 -0.50 -13.04 32.64
CA ASP A 53 0.69 -13.36 31.87
C ASP A 53 0.40 -13.34 30.37
N ASP A 54 1.22 -12.62 29.61
CA ASP A 54 1.22 -12.71 28.15
C ASP A 54 2.10 -13.91 27.75
N PRO A 55 1.53 -15.06 27.32
CA PRO A 55 2.33 -16.21 26.89
C PRO A 55 3.19 -15.91 25.66
N GLN A 56 2.98 -14.77 25.01
CA GLN A 56 3.73 -14.28 23.85
C GLN A 56 4.66 -13.11 24.21
N HIS A 57 4.97 -12.89 25.49
CA HIS A 57 5.94 -11.86 25.93
C HIS A 57 7.28 -11.95 25.16
N GLN A 58 7.80 -13.16 24.94
CA GLN A 58 9.03 -13.41 24.16
C GLN A 58 8.95 -12.88 22.72
N VAL A 59 7.74 -12.89 22.13
CA VAL A 59 7.49 -12.33 20.79
C VAL A 59 7.54 -10.80 20.83
N GLY A 60 6.99 -10.20 21.88
CA GLY A 60 7.10 -8.76 22.14
C GLY A 60 8.53 -8.31 22.41
N ASP A 61 9.30 -9.07 23.20
CA ASP A 61 10.70 -8.81 23.49
C ASP A 61 11.59 -8.91 22.22
N TYR A 62 11.33 -9.91 21.38
CA TYR A 62 11.99 -10.06 20.09
C TYR A 62 11.58 -8.95 19.09
N ALA A 63 10.31 -8.56 19.05
CA ALA A 63 9.85 -7.42 18.27
C ALA A 63 10.45 -6.10 18.74
N GLY A 64 10.65 -5.93 20.05
CA GLY A 64 11.39 -4.82 20.66
C GLY A 64 12.85 -4.80 20.20
N THR A 65 13.53 -5.95 20.25
CA THR A 65 14.91 -6.11 19.78
C THR A 65 15.04 -5.73 18.29
N LEU A 66 14.10 -6.15 17.44
CA LEU A 66 14.05 -5.76 16.02
C LEU A 66 13.81 -4.25 15.81
N VAL A 67 13.07 -3.60 16.71
CA VAL A 67 12.85 -2.15 16.69
C VAL A 67 14.13 -1.41 17.13
N ASP A 68 14.85 -1.92 18.11
CA ASP A 68 16.14 -1.34 18.56
C ASP A 68 17.25 -1.55 17.51
N GLU A 69 17.38 -2.75 16.92
CA GLU A 69 18.24 -3.04 15.76
C GLU A 69 17.95 -2.06 14.60
N LEU A 70 16.66 -1.82 14.32
CA LEU A 70 16.24 -0.91 13.25
C LEU A 70 16.56 0.56 13.60
N SER A 71 16.32 0.96 14.85
CA SER A 71 16.62 2.30 15.37
C SER A 71 18.11 2.62 15.25
N GLU A 72 18.98 1.71 15.68
CA GLU A 72 20.43 1.84 15.55
C GLU A 72 20.87 1.87 14.07
N ALA A 73 20.35 0.97 13.24
CA ALA A 73 20.72 0.91 11.82
C ALA A 73 20.30 2.17 11.04
N LEU A 74 19.19 2.82 11.41
CA LEU A 74 18.78 4.10 10.83
C LEU A 74 19.71 5.25 11.22
N ALA A 75 20.07 5.34 12.51
CA ALA A 75 20.99 6.35 13.03
C ALA A 75 22.38 6.21 12.39
N ASN A 76 22.95 4.99 12.41
CA ASN A 76 24.27 4.69 11.84
C ASN A 76 24.28 4.78 10.30
N GLY A 77 23.14 4.50 9.65
CA GLY A 77 22.98 4.68 8.20
C GLY A 77 22.80 6.13 7.75
N GLY A 78 22.79 7.10 8.67
CA GLY A 78 22.58 8.51 8.35
C GLY A 78 21.19 8.81 7.79
N TRP A 79 20.21 7.93 8.00
CA TRP A 79 18.84 8.15 7.55
C TRP A 79 18.22 9.33 8.30
N LYS A 80 17.49 10.18 7.59
CA LYS A 80 16.78 11.32 8.15
C LYS A 80 15.37 11.39 7.58
N PRO A 81 14.37 11.80 8.37
CA PRO A 81 13.06 12.15 7.84
C PRO A 81 13.17 13.35 6.89
N ASP A 82 12.16 13.50 6.02
CA ASP A 82 12.03 14.67 5.15
C ASP A 82 11.95 15.95 6.03
N PRO A 83 12.78 16.98 5.79
CA PRO A 83 12.67 18.26 6.52
C PRO A 83 11.32 18.99 6.34
N GLY A 84 10.49 18.59 5.37
CA GLY A 84 9.10 19.04 5.22
C GLY A 84 8.06 18.21 6.00
N ALA A 85 8.43 17.10 6.63
CA ALA A 85 7.51 16.30 7.43
C ALA A 85 7.06 17.06 8.69
N ALA A 86 5.76 17.02 8.99
CA ALA A 86 5.25 17.57 10.24
C ALA A 86 5.89 16.83 11.43
N PRO A 87 6.37 17.55 12.48
CA PRO A 87 6.93 16.91 13.65
C PRO A 87 5.84 16.08 14.34
N ILE A 88 6.20 14.86 14.76
CA ILE A 88 5.31 14.05 15.57
C ILE A 88 5.15 14.76 16.93
N THR A 89 3.92 15.06 17.30
CA THR A 89 3.63 15.74 18.57
C THR A 89 3.99 14.83 19.74
N LEU A 90 4.84 15.33 20.66
CA LEU A 90 5.44 14.59 21.78
C LEU A 90 4.44 13.92 22.75
N GLU A 91 3.15 14.19 22.61
CA GLU A 91 2.06 13.60 23.40
C GLU A 91 1.60 12.23 22.86
N GLU A 92 1.91 11.90 21.60
CA GLU A 92 1.45 10.66 20.96
C GLU A 92 2.43 9.49 21.18
N THR A 93 1.93 8.39 21.76
CA THR A 93 2.71 7.15 21.93
C THR A 93 2.38 6.13 20.85
N PHE A 94 3.33 5.90 19.94
CA PHE A 94 3.19 4.96 18.83
C PHE A 94 3.52 3.54 19.28
N SER A 95 2.65 2.60 18.92
CA SER A 95 2.85 1.15 19.11
C SER A 95 2.83 0.44 17.77
N LEU A 96 3.41 -0.77 17.73
CA LEU A 96 3.47 -1.59 16.52
C LEU A 96 2.84 -2.96 16.76
N GLY A 97 1.96 -3.37 15.85
CA GLY A 97 1.26 -4.66 15.89
C GLY A 97 0.35 -4.84 17.11
N SER A 98 -0.37 -5.96 17.17
CA SER A 98 -1.12 -6.34 18.36
C SER A 98 -1.23 -7.84 18.52
N ILE A 99 -1.01 -8.33 19.74
CA ILE A 99 -1.37 -9.67 20.18
C ILE A 99 -2.85 -9.66 20.59
N VAL A 100 -3.59 -10.69 20.20
CA VAL A 100 -5.03 -10.82 20.48
C VAL A 100 -5.26 -11.96 21.47
N HIS A 101 -5.54 -11.61 22.72
CA HIS A 101 -5.91 -12.54 23.79
C HIS A 101 -7.43 -12.74 23.81
N ARG A 102 -7.88 -13.98 23.70
CA ARG A 102 -9.30 -14.37 23.69
C ARG A 102 -9.60 -15.29 24.87
N ALA A 103 -10.50 -14.87 25.75
CA ALA A 103 -11.08 -15.76 26.77
C ALA A 103 -12.12 -16.71 26.11
N PRO A 104 -12.49 -17.82 26.77
CA PRO A 104 -13.58 -18.68 26.31
C PRO A 104 -14.87 -17.91 26.04
N VAL A 105 -15.61 -18.32 25.00
CA VAL A 105 -16.91 -17.73 24.64
C VAL A 105 -17.93 -18.06 25.73
N ARG A 106 -18.59 -17.04 26.27
CA ARG A 106 -19.51 -17.11 27.40
C ARG A 106 -20.95 -17.01 26.94
N ILE A 107 -21.87 -17.72 27.58
CA ILE A 107 -23.30 -17.52 27.41
C ILE A 107 -23.73 -16.28 28.20
N ILE A 108 -24.53 -15.41 27.57
CA ILE A 108 -25.21 -14.29 28.21
C ILE A 108 -26.72 -14.41 27.97
N ALA A 109 -27.54 -13.67 28.73
CA ALA A 109 -29.01 -13.82 28.72
C ALA A 109 -29.72 -13.65 27.35
N ARG A 110 -29.01 -13.19 26.30
CA ARG A 110 -29.52 -13.05 24.92
C ARG A 110 -28.52 -13.50 23.83
N GLY A 111 -27.59 -14.42 24.14
CA GLY A 111 -26.65 -14.93 23.15
C GLY A 111 -25.28 -15.28 23.74
N PHE A 112 -24.22 -14.92 23.02
CA PHE A 112 -22.84 -15.24 23.38
C PHE A 112 -21.96 -13.98 23.45
N MET A 113 -20.93 -14.02 24.29
CA MET A 113 -19.93 -12.96 24.45
C MET A 113 -18.53 -13.56 24.51
N GLU A 114 -17.64 -13.10 23.64
CA GLU A 114 -16.22 -13.46 23.67
C GLU A 114 -15.40 -12.27 24.20
N PRO A 115 -14.80 -12.34 25.40
CA PRO A 115 -13.91 -11.30 25.89
C PRO A 115 -12.58 -11.31 25.11
N VAL A 116 -12.29 -10.20 24.43
CA VAL A 116 -11.06 -10.01 23.65
C VAL A 116 -10.23 -8.87 24.24
N ARG A 117 -8.98 -9.14 24.58
CA ARG A 117 -7.98 -8.13 24.99
C ARG A 117 -6.92 -8.03 23.91
N ARG A 118 -6.67 -6.82 23.41
CA ARG A 118 -5.58 -6.54 22.46
C ARG A 118 -4.44 -5.87 23.22
N THR A 119 -3.25 -6.46 23.20
CA THR A 119 -2.01 -5.86 23.72
C THR A 119 -1.14 -5.46 22.52
N PRO A 120 -0.49 -4.28 22.52
CA PRO A 120 0.43 -3.92 21.44
C PRO A 120 1.65 -4.85 21.46
N LEU A 121 2.11 -5.31 20.29
CA LEU A 121 3.27 -6.19 20.19
C LEU A 121 4.56 -5.45 20.59
N VAL A 122 4.69 -4.17 20.19
CA VAL A 122 5.68 -3.22 20.72
C VAL A 122 4.94 -2.01 21.30
N LYS A 123 5.10 -1.76 22.61
CA LYS A 123 4.36 -0.72 23.35
C LYS A 123 4.74 0.71 22.97
N ARG A 124 6.01 0.95 22.61
CA ARG A 124 6.55 2.28 22.29
C ARG A 124 7.59 2.15 21.19
N LEU A 125 7.38 2.83 20.06
CA LEU A 125 8.37 2.96 19.00
C LEU A 125 9.24 4.22 19.21
N PRO A 126 10.55 4.17 18.89
CA PRO A 126 11.37 5.35 18.69
C PRO A 126 10.83 6.19 17.51
N GLU A 127 10.83 7.53 17.65
CA GLU A 127 10.28 8.46 16.65
C GLU A 127 10.84 8.23 15.24
N GLN A 128 12.16 8.04 15.13
CA GLN A 128 12.82 7.74 13.85
C GLN A 128 12.34 6.43 13.21
N VAL A 129 12.00 5.41 14.02
CA VAL A 129 11.43 4.15 13.52
C VAL A 129 9.98 4.35 13.09
N VAL A 130 9.19 5.16 13.80
CA VAL A 130 7.84 5.57 13.37
C VAL A 130 7.92 6.23 11.99
N LEU A 131 8.70 7.32 11.87
CA LEU A 131 8.88 8.09 10.64
C LEU A 131 9.40 7.21 9.48
N TYR A 132 10.27 6.24 9.76
CA TYR A 132 10.83 5.32 8.76
C TYR A 132 9.85 4.24 8.27
N LEU A 133 8.96 3.76 9.14
CA LEU A 133 7.90 2.83 8.76
C LEU A 133 6.78 3.53 7.96
N ILE A 134 6.78 4.88 7.87
CA ILE A 134 5.71 5.68 7.24
C ILE A 134 6.14 6.66 6.09
N GLY A 135 7.30 6.59 5.41
CA GLY A 135 7.79 7.68 4.47
C GLY A 135 7.95 7.53 2.91
N ILE A 136 6.86 7.65 2.08
CA ILE A 136 6.65 7.92 0.61
C ILE A 136 5.90 9.28 0.54
N PRO A 137 6.49 10.36 1.06
CA PRO A 137 5.90 10.93 2.30
C PRO A 137 4.66 10.14 2.87
N GLY A 138 4.78 8.85 3.31
CA GLY A 138 3.77 7.74 3.19
C GLY A 138 4.15 6.21 2.95
N GLY A 139 5.34 5.66 3.32
CA GLY A 139 5.90 4.27 3.04
C GLY A 139 7.22 4.19 2.20
N ARG A 140 7.96 3.09 2.00
CA ARG A 140 9.31 3.15 1.30
C ARG A 140 9.34 2.95 -0.23
N ASP A 141 8.19 3.03 -0.88
CA ASP A 141 7.97 2.62 -2.28
C ASP A 141 8.17 3.75 -3.30
N PHE A 142 8.18 3.42 -4.60
CA PHE A 142 8.50 4.36 -5.69
C PHE A 142 7.47 4.32 -6.84
N LEU A 143 7.50 5.34 -7.69
CA LEU A 143 6.78 5.39 -8.96
C LEU A 143 7.74 5.68 -10.11
N GLU A 144 7.67 4.87 -11.16
CA GLU A 144 8.48 5.01 -12.37
C GLU A 144 7.58 5.46 -13.54
N ARG A 145 7.88 6.62 -14.13
CA ARG A 145 7.07 7.22 -15.19
C ARG A 145 7.58 6.79 -16.58
N GLU A 146 6.74 6.11 -17.35
CA GLU A 146 7.06 5.66 -18.72
C GLU A 146 6.13 6.24 -19.77
N GLN A 147 6.63 6.32 -21.02
CA GLN A 147 5.85 6.67 -22.21
C GLN A 147 6.01 5.58 -23.26
N HIS A 148 4.94 4.82 -23.50
CA HIS A 148 4.88 3.83 -24.59
C HIS A 148 3.92 4.31 -25.68
N GLY A 149 3.74 3.52 -26.75
CA GLY A 149 2.89 3.88 -27.92
C GLY A 149 1.40 4.12 -27.65
N PHE A 150 0.97 4.06 -26.38
CA PHE A 150 -0.37 4.36 -25.89
C PHE A 150 -0.42 5.51 -24.86
N GLY A 151 0.70 6.21 -24.63
CA GLY A 151 0.80 7.41 -23.78
C GLY A 151 1.58 7.22 -22.47
N TRP A 152 1.70 8.32 -21.72
CA TRP A 152 2.29 8.36 -20.38
C TRP A 152 1.48 7.57 -19.35
N HIS A 153 2.18 6.85 -18.48
CA HIS A 153 1.63 6.05 -17.39
C HIS A 153 2.74 5.80 -16.33
N TYR A 154 2.37 5.23 -15.19
CA TYR A 154 3.28 5.05 -14.06
C TYR A 154 3.32 3.59 -13.63
N HIS A 155 4.50 3.02 -13.47
CA HIS A 155 4.70 1.75 -12.79
C HIS A 155 4.84 1.96 -11.29
N TYR A 156 4.16 1.13 -10.49
CA TYR A 156 4.41 1.05 -9.06
C TYR A 156 5.62 0.15 -8.78
N LEU A 157 6.57 0.65 -8.00
CA LEU A 157 7.79 -0.05 -7.58
C LEU A 157 7.77 -0.22 -6.06
N ASP A 158 8.18 -1.38 -5.55
CA ASP A 158 8.31 -1.57 -4.10
C ASP A 158 9.56 -0.91 -3.51
N ALA A 159 9.69 -0.94 -2.18
CA ALA A 159 10.87 -0.51 -1.43
C ALA A 159 12.22 -1.16 -1.85
N ARG A 160 12.22 -2.18 -2.72
CA ARG A 160 13.41 -2.81 -3.30
C ARG A 160 13.62 -2.42 -4.77
N HIS A 161 12.92 -1.39 -5.25
CA HIS A 161 12.87 -0.94 -6.65
C HIS A 161 12.42 -2.03 -7.65
N ARG A 162 11.74 -3.08 -7.18
CA ARG A 162 11.17 -4.09 -8.07
C ARG A 162 9.93 -3.51 -8.74
N ARG A 163 9.73 -3.76 -10.03
CA ARG A 163 8.56 -3.28 -10.80
C ARG A 163 7.38 -4.25 -10.62
N SER A 164 6.22 -3.72 -10.23
CA SER A 164 5.00 -4.51 -10.13
C SER A 164 4.36 -4.83 -11.49
N ASP A 165 3.41 -5.77 -11.47
CA ASP A 165 2.45 -6.07 -12.53
C ASP A 165 1.29 -5.05 -12.64
N ILE A 166 1.46 -3.82 -12.13
CA ILE A 166 0.42 -2.80 -12.11
C ILE A 166 0.94 -1.48 -12.65
N ILE A 167 0.10 -0.82 -13.46
CA ILE A 167 0.32 0.56 -13.90
C ILE A 167 -0.80 1.47 -13.42
N LEU A 168 -0.46 2.70 -13.10
CA LEU A 168 -1.38 3.78 -12.78
C LEU A 168 -1.65 4.61 -14.03
N CYS A 169 -2.93 4.92 -14.27
CA CYS A 169 -3.43 5.57 -15.47
C CYS A 169 -4.49 6.62 -15.13
N TRP A 170 -4.46 7.76 -15.81
CA TRP A 170 -5.50 8.77 -15.67
C TRP A 170 -6.77 8.36 -16.41
N ASP A 171 -7.94 8.74 -15.90
CA ASP A 171 -9.14 8.75 -16.73
C ASP A 171 -9.12 9.96 -17.67
N THR A 172 -8.66 9.74 -18.89
CA THR A 172 -8.58 10.79 -19.92
C THR A 172 -9.94 11.19 -20.49
N ARG A 173 -11.01 10.42 -20.22
CA ARG A 173 -12.39 10.75 -20.60
C ARG A 173 -13.08 11.70 -19.63
N TRP A 174 -12.62 11.74 -18.37
CA TRP A 174 -13.21 12.58 -17.33
C TRP A 174 -13.16 14.06 -17.73
N LYS A 175 -14.25 14.77 -17.45
CA LYS A 175 -14.38 16.22 -17.66
C LYS A 175 -14.63 16.91 -16.32
N PRO A 176 -14.06 18.10 -16.09
CA PRO A 176 -14.38 18.87 -14.89
C PRO A 176 -15.88 19.21 -14.86
N PRO A 177 -16.51 19.24 -13.66
CA PRO A 177 -17.87 19.69 -13.48
C PRO A 177 -18.11 21.09 -14.06
N ALA A 178 -19.28 21.30 -14.69
CA ALA A 178 -19.62 22.57 -15.35
C ALA A 178 -19.81 23.73 -14.38
N ASP A 179 -20.34 23.46 -13.19
CA ASP A 179 -20.35 24.37 -12.05
C ASP A 179 -19.52 23.74 -10.92
N PRO A 180 -18.28 24.20 -10.68
CA PRO A 180 -17.46 23.67 -9.61
C PRO A 180 -18.02 24.01 -8.22
N ASN A 181 -18.79 25.10 -8.05
CA ASN A 181 -19.25 25.55 -6.74
C ASN A 181 -20.36 24.67 -6.16
N ASN A 182 -21.05 23.88 -7.00
CA ASN A 182 -22.21 23.08 -6.63
C ASN A 182 -21.95 21.57 -6.64
N VAL A 183 -20.69 21.16 -6.46
CA VAL A 183 -20.22 19.76 -6.41
C VAL A 183 -19.23 19.55 -5.27
N ARG A 184 -19.06 18.31 -4.81
CA ARG A 184 -18.13 17.98 -3.72
C ARG A 184 -16.69 18.15 -4.20
N ASP A 185 -15.74 18.41 -3.31
CA ASP A 185 -14.34 18.59 -3.70
C ASP A 185 -13.75 17.38 -4.43
N GLN A 186 -14.09 16.17 -4.00
CA GLN A 186 -13.72 14.92 -4.69
C GLN A 186 -14.29 14.83 -6.11
N ASP A 187 -15.38 15.54 -6.44
CA ASP A 187 -15.94 15.61 -7.80
C ASP A 187 -15.19 16.58 -8.71
N ARG A 188 -14.40 17.50 -8.15
CA ARG A 188 -13.55 18.45 -8.88
C ARG A 188 -12.19 17.82 -9.28
N ILE A 189 -11.83 16.69 -8.68
CA ILE A 189 -10.55 16.01 -8.86
C ILE A 189 -10.64 14.98 -10.01
N ARG A 190 -9.69 15.02 -10.95
CA ARG A 190 -9.57 14.00 -12.02
C ARG A 190 -9.09 12.69 -11.40
N PRO A 191 -9.83 11.58 -11.53
CA PRO A 191 -9.45 10.32 -10.89
C PRO A 191 -8.26 9.61 -11.55
N LEU A 192 -7.41 9.01 -10.70
CA LEU A 192 -6.33 8.09 -11.05
C LEU A 192 -6.79 6.65 -10.78
N PHE A 193 -6.50 5.74 -11.71
CA PHE A 193 -6.87 4.33 -11.63
C PHE A 193 -5.62 3.43 -11.74
N GLN A 194 -5.75 2.18 -11.30
CA GLN A 194 -4.78 1.12 -11.49
C GLN A 194 -5.31 0.03 -12.42
N GLU A 195 -4.44 -0.56 -13.21
CA GLU A 195 -4.75 -1.75 -14.01
C GLU A 195 -3.58 -2.75 -14.02
N THR A 196 -3.91 -4.04 -14.07
CA THR A 196 -2.94 -5.13 -14.24
C THR A 196 -2.30 -5.04 -15.62
N HIS A 197 -0.97 -5.18 -15.66
CA HIS A 197 -0.16 -4.99 -16.85
C HIS A 197 1.03 -5.98 -16.87
N ALA A 198 1.13 -6.74 -17.97
CA ALA A 198 2.18 -7.72 -18.22
C ALA A 198 2.32 -8.78 -17.09
N GLU A 199 1.17 -9.33 -16.69
CA GLU A 199 1.06 -10.46 -15.75
C GLU A 199 2.03 -11.59 -16.13
N GLY A 200 2.83 -12.06 -15.16
CA GLY A 200 3.88 -13.06 -15.37
C GLY A 200 5.22 -12.56 -15.94
N SER A 201 5.36 -11.27 -16.28
CA SER A 201 6.59 -10.67 -16.84
C SER A 201 7.16 -9.53 -15.97
N ARG A 202 6.77 -9.46 -14.70
CA ARG A 202 7.14 -8.39 -13.74
C ARG A 202 7.64 -9.00 -12.42
N ASP A 203 8.38 -8.20 -11.65
CA ASP A 203 9.20 -8.68 -10.54
C ASP A 203 8.38 -9.16 -9.32
N PHE A 204 7.14 -8.69 -9.18
CA PHE A 204 6.18 -9.19 -8.20
C PHE A 204 4.72 -8.82 -8.56
N PRO A 205 3.74 -9.61 -8.09
CA PRO A 205 2.33 -9.24 -8.16
C PRO A 205 1.94 -8.26 -7.05
N ALA A 206 1.43 -7.09 -7.43
CA ALA A 206 0.92 -6.07 -6.50
C ALA A 206 -0.56 -6.31 -6.13
N ARG A 207 -0.99 -5.71 -5.01
CA ARG A 207 -2.32 -5.91 -4.41
C ARG A 207 -2.99 -4.58 -4.01
N PRO A 208 -3.59 -3.83 -4.96
CA PRO A 208 -4.20 -2.52 -4.71
C PRO A 208 -5.42 -2.54 -3.77
N GLU A 209 -6.05 -3.69 -3.62
CA GLU A 209 -7.09 -3.94 -2.63
C GLU A 209 -6.56 -3.87 -1.19
N LEU A 210 -5.25 -4.07 -0.98
CA LEU A 210 -4.58 -3.91 0.31
C LEU A 210 -3.99 -2.50 0.50
N TRP A 211 -3.92 -1.68 -0.55
CA TRP A 211 -3.48 -0.29 -0.43
C TRP A 211 -4.58 0.53 0.23
N ARG A 212 -4.30 1.03 1.44
CA ARG A 212 -5.19 1.94 2.16
C ARG A 212 -5.18 3.34 1.53
N ASP A 213 -6.22 4.11 1.84
CA ASP A 213 -6.47 5.44 1.30
C ASP A 213 -5.27 6.40 1.36
N PRO A 214 -4.49 6.51 2.48
CA PRO A 214 -3.31 7.38 2.51
C PRO A 214 -2.26 7.03 1.44
N LYS A 215 -1.97 5.73 1.23
CA LYS A 215 -1.03 5.30 0.19
C LYS A 215 -1.54 5.62 -1.22
N LYS A 216 -2.86 5.50 -1.43
CA LYS A 216 -3.51 5.85 -2.70
C LYS A 216 -3.47 7.35 -2.97
N GLU A 217 -3.65 8.17 -1.93
CA GLU A 217 -3.50 9.61 -1.97
C GLU A 217 -2.05 10.03 -2.27
N SER A 218 -1.05 9.50 -1.56
CA SER A 218 0.37 9.79 -1.84
C SER A 218 0.79 9.44 -3.28
N MET A 219 0.31 8.30 -3.83
CA MET A 219 0.55 7.96 -5.24
C MET A 219 -0.13 8.94 -6.19
N TYR A 220 -1.33 9.42 -5.86
CA TYR A 220 -2.03 10.44 -6.62
C TYR A 220 -1.29 11.78 -6.60
N GLU A 221 -0.85 12.24 -5.43
CA GLU A 221 -0.08 13.49 -5.27
C GLU A 221 1.24 13.46 -6.05
N ALA A 222 1.94 12.32 -6.05
CA ALA A 222 3.15 12.14 -6.85
C ALA A 222 2.90 12.20 -8.37
N CYS A 223 1.74 11.74 -8.85
CA CYS A 223 1.37 11.79 -10.26
C CYS A 223 0.76 13.14 -10.70
N GLN A 224 0.00 13.82 -9.81
CA GLN A 224 -0.78 15.01 -10.15
C GLN A 224 0.00 16.14 -10.86
N PRO A 225 1.29 16.45 -10.52
CA PRO A 225 2.06 17.49 -11.20
C PRO A 225 2.19 17.32 -12.72
N ASP A 226 2.10 16.09 -13.23
CA ASP A 226 2.13 15.82 -14.67
C ASP A 226 0.86 16.27 -15.39
N LEU A 227 -0.28 16.48 -14.70
CA LEU A 227 -1.53 16.97 -15.31
C LEU A 227 -1.44 18.39 -15.90
N LYS A 228 -0.26 19.03 -15.80
CA LYS A 228 0.12 20.22 -16.59
C LYS A 228 0.27 19.91 -18.09
N ARG A 229 0.47 18.64 -18.46
CA ARG A 229 0.49 18.11 -19.84
C ARG A 229 -0.93 18.02 -20.41
N HIS A 230 -1.04 17.92 -21.74
CA HIS A 230 -2.36 17.70 -22.34
C HIS A 230 -2.86 16.28 -22.02
N ILE A 231 -4.12 16.14 -21.61
CA ILE A 231 -4.65 14.87 -21.11
C ILE A 231 -4.61 13.72 -22.14
N SER A 232 -4.58 14.03 -23.44
CA SER A 232 -4.43 13.03 -24.51
C SER A 232 -3.01 12.45 -24.64
N GLU A 233 -2.01 13.01 -23.95
CA GLU A 233 -0.65 12.44 -23.91
C GLU A 233 -0.58 11.19 -23.00
N PHE A 234 -1.57 10.99 -22.13
CA PHE A 234 -1.60 9.90 -21.16
C PHE A 234 -2.34 8.67 -21.67
N LYS A 235 -1.92 7.51 -21.17
CA LYS A 235 -2.69 6.28 -21.32
C LYS A 235 -4.03 6.42 -20.60
N CYS A 236 -5.11 6.18 -21.33
CA CYS A 236 -6.44 6.04 -20.75
C CYS A 236 -6.52 4.74 -19.93
N ALA A 237 -7.03 4.83 -18.69
CA ALA A 237 -7.32 3.67 -17.86
C ALA A 237 -8.32 2.70 -18.53
N ALA A 238 -8.04 1.39 -18.47
CA ALA A 238 -8.87 0.35 -19.04
C ALA A 238 -10.25 0.26 -18.38
N ASP A 239 -11.24 -0.30 -19.08
CA ASP A 239 -12.65 -0.26 -18.63
C ASP A 239 -12.93 -1.14 -17.39
N LYS A 240 -11.94 -1.92 -16.94
CA LYS A 240 -11.95 -2.72 -15.69
C LYS A 240 -10.93 -2.22 -14.65
N ALA A 241 -10.34 -1.04 -14.85
CA ALA A 241 -9.34 -0.49 -13.95
C ALA A 241 -9.95 -0.18 -12.56
N GLY A 242 -9.22 -0.51 -11.49
CA GLY A 242 -9.63 -0.22 -10.12
C GLY A 242 -9.29 1.22 -9.72
N ILE A 243 -10.09 1.83 -8.85
CA ILE A 243 -9.83 3.20 -8.39
C ILE A 243 -8.61 3.25 -7.46
N ILE A 244 -7.75 4.26 -7.67
CA ILE A 244 -6.73 4.68 -6.70
C ILE A 244 -7.29 5.87 -5.92
N TRP A 245 -7.51 7.01 -6.58
CA TRP A 245 -7.92 8.24 -5.90
C TRP A 245 -8.75 9.16 -6.82
N PRO A 246 -9.73 9.92 -6.30
CA PRO A 246 -10.29 9.84 -4.95
C PRO A 246 -11.22 8.63 -4.76
N PRO A 247 -11.47 8.19 -3.51
CA PRO A 247 -12.27 7.00 -3.22
C PRO A 247 -13.72 7.16 -3.72
N GLY A 248 -14.35 6.02 -4.03
CA GLY A 248 -15.74 6.00 -4.54
C GLY A 248 -15.92 6.49 -5.97
N LYS A 249 -14.85 6.89 -6.67
CA LYS A 249 -14.93 7.27 -8.09
C LYS A 249 -15.08 6.06 -9.01
N SER A 250 -16.03 6.17 -9.92
CA SER A 250 -16.19 5.28 -11.07
C SER A 250 -15.52 5.87 -12.31
N LEU A 251 -15.05 4.98 -13.18
CA LEU A 251 -14.45 5.34 -14.46
C LEU A 251 -15.49 5.96 -15.40
N THR A 252 -15.13 7.04 -16.11
CA THR A 252 -16.05 7.66 -17.07
C THR A 252 -16.35 6.69 -18.22
N PRO A 253 -17.61 6.42 -18.55
CA PRO A 253 -17.95 5.54 -19.68
C PRO A 253 -17.38 6.05 -21.00
N ARG A 254 -16.99 5.14 -21.89
CA ARG A 254 -16.74 5.51 -23.29
C ARG A 254 -18.06 5.94 -23.91
N SER A 255 -18.09 7.08 -24.59
CA SER A 255 -19.21 7.39 -25.49
C SER A 255 -19.36 6.24 -26.48
N ALA A 256 -20.53 5.60 -26.49
CA ALA A 256 -20.83 4.59 -27.49
C ALA A 256 -20.82 5.27 -28.87
N VAL A 257 -19.75 5.04 -29.63
CA VAL A 257 -19.75 5.36 -31.05
C VAL A 257 -20.82 4.47 -31.67
N PRO A 258 -21.86 5.03 -32.32
CA PRO A 258 -22.81 4.20 -33.04
C PRO A 258 -22.01 3.40 -34.06
N MET A 259 -22.09 2.07 -34.01
CA MET A 259 -21.44 1.22 -35.01
C MET A 259 -22.13 1.46 -36.36
N THR A 260 -21.60 2.40 -37.13
CA THR A 260 -21.83 2.42 -38.58
C THR A 260 -21.34 1.08 -39.10
N ALA A 261 -22.27 0.26 -39.60
CA ALA A 261 -21.97 -1.05 -40.13
C ALA A 261 -21.08 -0.89 -41.38
N SER A 262 -19.77 -1.00 -41.19
CA SER A 262 -18.80 -1.01 -42.28
C SER A 262 -19.11 -2.19 -43.21
N ALA A 263 -19.67 -1.87 -44.37
CA ALA A 263 -20.03 -2.87 -45.38
C ALA A 263 -18.81 -3.71 -45.73
N SER A 264 -18.96 -5.03 -45.62
CA SER A 264 -17.89 -5.99 -45.89
C SER A 264 -17.59 -6.03 -47.39
N LEU A 265 -16.56 -5.27 -47.82
CA LEU A 265 -15.98 -5.36 -49.14
C LEU A 265 -15.26 -6.72 -49.30
N GLN A 266 -16.02 -7.73 -49.74
CA GLN A 266 -15.50 -9.04 -50.07
C GLN A 266 -14.45 -8.92 -51.19
N ARG A 267 -13.18 -9.25 -50.88
CA ARG A 267 -12.14 -9.38 -51.91
C ARG A 267 -12.46 -10.55 -52.84
N PRO A 268 -12.43 -10.37 -54.17
CA PRO A 268 -12.62 -11.48 -55.10
C PRO A 268 -11.45 -12.48 -54.99
N ARG A 269 -11.79 -13.74 -54.75
CA ARG A 269 -10.84 -14.84 -54.57
C ARG A 269 -10.36 -15.34 -55.94
N ASN A 270 -9.22 -14.84 -56.40
CA ASN A 270 -8.58 -15.30 -57.64
C ASN A 270 -8.30 -16.81 -57.59
N LYS A 271 -9.01 -17.58 -58.43
CA LYS A 271 -8.60 -18.95 -58.78
C LYS A 271 -7.47 -18.86 -59.80
N ARG A 272 -6.30 -19.43 -59.47
CA ARG A 272 -5.31 -19.80 -60.49
C ARG A 272 -5.66 -21.20 -61.04
N ARG A 273 -5.34 -21.38 -62.32
CA ARG A 273 -5.24 -22.69 -62.98
C ARG A 273 -4.04 -23.45 -62.42
#